data_AF-A0A7W4HIS9-F1
#
_entry.id   AF-A0A7W4HIS9-F1
#
_cell.length_a   1.000
_cell.length_b   1.000
_cell.length_c   1.000
_cell.angle_alpha   90.00
_cell.angle_beta   90.00
_cell.angle_gamma   90.00
#
_symmetry.space_group_name_H-M   'P 1'
#
loop_
_entity.id
_entity.type
_entity.pdbx_description
1 polymer ?
#
loop_
_entity_poly.entity_id
_entity_poly.type
_entity_poly.pdbx_seq_one_letter_code
_entity_poly.pdbx_strand_id
1 'polypeptide(L)'
;MVDSDMKIIGGESFSEFCRRADNNMHRTSKASPESGEYFPVSIILENMRSLNIVPCSINKSEDYCEFSGWTPIDGHYVSISGRYDNDFANSFLRFDGDY
;
A
#
# COMPACT_ATOMS: atom_id res chain seq x y z
N MET A 1 -9.34 17.29 -10.56
CA MET A 1 -7.89 16.98 -10.60
C MET A 1 -7.81 15.50 -10.93
N VAL A 2 -6.91 15.10 -11.82
CA VAL A 2 -6.92 13.75 -12.39
C VAL A 2 -6.67 12.75 -11.27
N ASP A 3 -7.71 12.00 -10.88
CA ASP A 3 -7.59 10.76 -10.10
C ASP A 3 -6.83 9.75 -10.97
N SER A 4 -5.51 9.90 -11.04
CA SER A 4 -4.64 8.95 -11.73
C SER A 4 -4.32 7.83 -10.76
N ASP A 5 -5.31 6.97 -10.54
CA ASP A 5 -5.07 5.65 -9.95
C ASP A 5 -3.95 4.98 -10.76
N MET A 6 -2.83 4.68 -10.11
CA MET A 6 -1.71 4.01 -10.75
C MET A 6 -1.93 2.51 -10.65
N LYS A 7 -2.00 1.84 -11.79
CA LYS A 7 -2.17 0.39 -11.81
C LYS A 7 -0.96 -0.31 -11.19
N ILE A 8 -1.21 -1.24 -10.30
CA ILE A 8 -0.20 -2.17 -9.77
C ILE A 8 -0.19 -3.38 -10.68
N ILE A 9 0.99 -3.77 -11.16
CA ILE A 9 1.18 -4.89 -12.10
C ILE A 9 2.03 -6.03 -11.52
N GLY A 10 2.50 -5.87 -10.28
CA GLY A 10 3.31 -6.87 -9.59
C GLY A 10 3.70 -6.44 -8.18
N GLY A 11 4.24 -7.36 -7.41
CA GLY A 11 4.64 -7.12 -6.02
C GLY A 11 4.75 -8.43 -5.23
N GLU A 12 4.65 -8.32 -3.91
CA GLU A 12 4.54 -9.49 -3.02
C GLU A 12 3.23 -10.27 -3.27
N SER A 13 3.15 -11.54 -2.84
CA SER A 13 1.90 -12.29 -2.96
C SER A 13 0.78 -11.62 -2.16
N PHE A 14 -0.48 -11.76 -2.60
CA PHE A 14 -1.64 -11.23 -1.89
C PHE A 14 -1.70 -11.66 -0.41
N SER A 15 -1.33 -12.91 -0.12
CA SER A 15 -1.25 -13.42 1.25
C SER A 15 -0.23 -12.67 2.12
N GLU A 16 0.96 -12.39 1.57
CA GLU A 16 2.01 -11.65 2.27
C GLU A 16 1.66 -10.18 2.43
N PHE A 17 1.08 -9.56 1.39
CA PHE A 17 0.53 -8.21 1.45
C PHE A 17 -0.48 -8.10 2.60
N CYS A 18 -1.48 -8.99 2.59
CA CYS A 18 -2.53 -9.02 3.60
C CYS A 18 -2.00 -9.24 5.01
N ARG A 19 -0.98 -10.09 5.17
CA ARG A 19 -0.35 -10.38 6.45
C ARG A 19 0.42 -9.18 6.99
N ARG A 20 1.19 -8.49 6.15
CA ARG A 20 1.96 -7.30 6.54
C ARG A 20 1.06 -6.12 6.87
N ALA A 21 0.03 -5.88 6.05
CA ALA A 21 -0.96 -4.83 6.31
C ALA A 21 -1.72 -5.06 7.62
N ASP A 22 -2.12 -6.30 7.90
CA ASP A 22 -2.76 -6.68 9.15
C ASP A 22 -1.83 -6.45 10.36
N ASN A 23 -0.58 -6.88 10.26
CA ASN A 23 0.42 -6.63 11.30
C ASN A 23 0.61 -5.13 11.56
N ASN A 24 0.73 -4.32 10.50
CA ASN A 24 0.90 -2.87 10.61
C ASN A 24 -0.31 -2.19 11.25
N MET A 25 -1.54 -2.63 10.93
CA MET A 25 -2.79 -2.11 11.51
C MET A 25 -2.86 -2.34 13.03
N HIS A 26 -2.28 -3.43 13.53
CA HIS A 26 -2.25 -3.75 14.96
C HIS A 26 -1.08 -3.13 15.72
N ARG A 27 -0.22 -2.34 15.06
CA ARG A 27 0.88 -1.64 15.75
C ARG A 27 0.38 -0.42 16.52
N THR A 28 0.93 -0.25 17.72
CA THR A 28 0.62 0.83 18.67
C THR A 28 0.93 2.23 18.16
N SER A 29 1.78 2.33 17.13
CA SER A 29 2.22 3.58 16.49
C SER A 29 1.15 4.22 15.59
N LYS A 30 -0.05 3.62 15.44
CA LYS A 30 -1.21 4.20 14.74
C LYS A 30 -0.88 4.79 13.35
N ALA A 31 -0.15 4.04 12.55
CA ALA A 31 0.32 4.44 11.21
C ALA A 31 1.40 5.54 11.16
N SER A 32 1.89 6.10 12.27
CA SER A 32 2.92 7.17 12.26
C SER A 32 4.26 6.72 11.65
N PRO A 33 4.70 7.29 10.50
CA PRO A 33 5.90 6.90 9.78
C PRO A 33 7.21 6.98 10.60
N GLU A 34 7.23 7.85 11.62
CA GLU A 34 8.40 8.13 12.45
C GLU A 34 8.79 6.98 13.40
N SER A 35 7.88 6.03 13.65
CA SER A 35 8.16 4.91 14.56
C SER A 35 9.15 3.88 13.99
N GLY A 36 9.28 3.80 12.65
CA GLY A 36 10.16 2.84 11.98
C GLY A 36 9.78 1.36 12.16
N GLU A 37 8.65 1.07 12.80
CA GLU A 37 8.28 -0.29 13.20
C GLU A 37 7.58 -1.10 12.09
N TYR A 38 7.27 -0.50 10.95
CA TYR A 38 6.38 -1.12 9.98
C TYR A 38 7.08 -2.07 9.02
N PHE A 39 6.29 -3.02 8.50
CA PHE A 39 6.69 -3.89 7.41
C PHE A 39 6.30 -3.23 6.08
N PRO A 40 7.27 -2.71 5.30
CA PRO A 40 6.97 -2.25 3.96
C PRO A 40 6.62 -3.43 3.06
N VAL A 41 5.89 -3.12 2.00
CA VAL A 41 5.52 -4.00 0.91
C VAL A 41 6.02 -3.41 -0.39
N SER A 42 6.78 -4.19 -1.15
CA SER A 42 7.23 -3.77 -2.48
C SER A 42 6.16 -4.04 -3.53
N ILE A 43 5.81 -3.01 -4.30
CA ILE A 43 4.89 -3.09 -5.43
C ILE A 43 5.55 -2.56 -6.70
N ILE A 44 5.05 -3.00 -7.85
CA ILE A 44 5.47 -2.57 -9.19
C ILE A 44 4.27 -1.92 -9.85
N LEU A 45 4.44 -0.68 -10.29
CA LEU A 45 3.41 0.06 -11.01
C LEU A 45 3.53 -0.14 -12.53
N GLU A 46 2.47 0.16 -13.28
CA GLU A 46 2.41 0.03 -14.74
C GLU A 46 3.51 0.79 -15.51
N ASN A 47 4.04 1.86 -14.92
CA ASN A 47 5.16 2.63 -15.47
C ASN A 47 6.53 1.99 -15.16
N MET A 48 6.54 0.72 -14.73
CA MET A 48 7.72 -0.06 -14.35
C MET A 48 8.49 0.52 -13.16
N ARG A 49 7.89 1.43 -12.38
CA ARG A 49 8.48 1.92 -11.13
C ARG A 49 8.13 0.97 -9.99
N SER A 50 9.15 0.61 -9.21
CA SER A 50 8.96 -0.08 -7.94
C SER A 50 8.80 0.93 -6.82
N LEU A 51 7.82 0.70 -5.94
CA LEU A 51 7.55 1.52 -4.75
C LEU A 51 7.47 0.63 -3.52
N ASN A 52 7.91 1.16 -2.38
CA ASN A 52 7.73 0.51 -1.09
C ASN A 52 6.61 1.23 -0.35
N ILE A 53 5.49 0.55 -0.21
CA ILE A 53 4.33 1.08 0.51
C ILE A 53 4.25 0.49 1.91
N VAL A 54 3.66 1.23 2.83
CA VAL A 54 3.38 0.77 4.19
C VAL A 54 1.87 0.78 4.37
N PRO A 55 1.18 -0.34 4.09
CA PRO A 55 -0.26 -0.43 4.34
C PRO A 55 -0.48 -0.50 5.84
N CYS A 56 -1.26 0.44 6.39
CA CYS A 56 -1.55 0.58 7.81
C CYS A 56 -3.02 0.29 8.16
N SER A 57 -3.89 0.18 7.15
CA SER A 57 -5.26 -0.29 7.29
C SER A 57 -5.57 -1.24 6.15
N ILE A 58 -6.36 -2.27 6.43
CA ILE A 58 -6.78 -3.23 5.43
C ILE A 58 -8.23 -3.66 5.67
N ASN A 59 -8.99 -3.73 4.59
CA ASN A 59 -10.31 -4.35 4.55
C ASN A 59 -10.27 -5.52 3.56
N LYS A 60 -10.38 -6.75 4.07
CA LYS A 60 -10.19 -7.98 3.28
C LYS A 60 -11.53 -8.49 2.74
N SER A 61 -11.54 -8.81 1.45
CA SER A 61 -12.58 -9.59 0.76
C SER A 61 -11.98 -10.93 0.28
N GLU A 62 -12.79 -11.78 -0.37
CA GLU A 62 -12.37 -13.10 -0.84
C GLU A 62 -11.22 -13.02 -1.87
N ASP A 63 -11.31 -12.09 -2.82
CA ASP A 63 -10.37 -12.00 -3.96
C ASP A 63 -9.45 -10.77 -3.94
N TYR A 64 -9.72 -9.81 -3.05
CA TYR A 64 -8.98 -8.56 -2.97
C TYR A 64 -8.99 -7.99 -1.57
N CYS A 65 -8.12 -7.01 -1.33
CA CYS A 65 -8.14 -6.19 -0.15
C CYS A 65 -8.03 -4.72 -0.54
N GLU A 66 -8.80 -3.89 0.16
CA GLU A 66 -8.63 -2.44 0.12
C GLU A 66 -7.68 -2.05 1.23
N PHE A 67 -6.77 -1.11 0.94
CA PHE A 67 -5.77 -0.68 1.90
C PHE A 67 -5.66 0.83 1.94
N SER A 68 -5.21 1.34 3.08
CA SER A 68 -4.68 2.70 3.21
C SER A 68 -3.40 2.68 4.02
N GLY A 69 -2.55 3.68 3.82
CA GLY A 69 -1.22 3.72 4.41
C GLY A 69 -0.41 4.89 3.90
N TRP A 70 0.90 4.72 3.83
CA TRP A 70 1.80 5.74 3.31
C TRP A 70 2.97 5.13 2.55
N THR A 71 3.65 5.96 1.75
CA THR A 71 4.90 5.60 1.07
C THR A 71 5.91 6.73 1.25
N PRO A 72 7.19 6.44 1.49
CA PRO A 72 8.24 7.44 1.46
C PRO A 72 8.59 7.80 0.01
N ILE A 73 8.57 9.08 -0.33
CA ILE A 73 8.99 9.65 -1.63
C ILE A 73 9.92 10.82 -1.33
N ASP A 74 11.18 10.70 -1.74
CA ASP A 74 12.19 11.77 -1.62
C ASP A 74 12.32 12.39 -0.21
N GLY A 75 12.14 11.58 0.84
CA GLY A 75 12.22 12.02 2.24
C GLY A 75 10.91 12.57 2.81
N HIS A 76 9.83 12.59 2.03
CA HIS A 76 8.48 12.92 2.46
C HIS A 76 7.60 11.68 2.55
N TYR A 77 6.64 11.68 3.46
CA TYR A 77 5.64 10.62 3.56
C TYR A 77 4.36 11.06 2.86
N VAL A 78 3.90 10.24 1.93
CA VAL A 78 2.70 10.50 1.13
C VAL A 78 1.65 9.48 1.52
N SER A 79 0.47 9.94 1.89
CA SER A 79 -0.70 9.12 2.14
C SER A 79 -1.14 8.43 0.86
N ILE A 80 -1.46 7.15 0.98
CA ILE A 80 -1.90 6.32 -0.12
C ILE A 80 -3.10 5.48 0.27
N SER A 81 -3.88 5.13 -0.73
CA SER A 81 -4.93 4.13 -0.64
C SER A 81 -4.95 3.29 -1.91
N GLY A 82 -5.69 2.18 -1.89
CA GLY A 82 -5.76 1.35 -3.08
C GLY A 82 -6.45 0.02 -2.87
N ARG A 83 -6.35 -0.79 -3.92
CA ARG A 83 -6.82 -2.18 -3.94
C ARG A 83 -5.67 -3.09 -4.35
N TYR A 84 -5.57 -4.24 -3.71
CA TYR A 84 -4.60 -5.28 -4.00
C TYR A 84 -5.34 -6.61 -4.14
N ASP A 85 -5.25 -7.25 -5.30
CA ASP A 85 -5.89 -8.53 -5.64
C ASP A 85 -4.84 -9.63 -5.94
N ASN A 86 -5.31 -10.88 -6.04
CA ASN A 86 -4.44 -12.05 -6.20
C ASN A 86 -3.62 -12.06 -7.50
N ASP A 87 -4.14 -11.45 -8.56
CA ASP A 87 -3.61 -11.54 -9.92
C ASP A 87 -3.24 -10.18 -10.54
N PHE A 88 -3.33 -9.09 -9.76
CA PHE A 88 -3.10 -7.71 -10.21
C PHE A 88 -4.07 -7.22 -11.29
N ALA A 89 -5.21 -7.91 -11.50
CA ALA A 89 -6.15 -7.56 -12.57
C ALA A 89 -6.75 -6.17 -12.36
N ASN A 90 -7.14 -5.85 -11.12
CA ASN A 90 -7.77 -4.63 -10.67
C ASN A 90 -7.00 -3.94 -9.54
N SER A 91 -5.74 -4.33 -9.32
CA SER A 91 -4.90 -3.70 -8.32
C SER A 91 -4.50 -2.27 -8.73
N PHE A 92 -4.65 -1.32 -7.82
CA PHE A 92 -4.29 0.08 -8.04
C PHE A 92 -3.80 0.76 -6.76
N LEU A 93 -3.05 1.84 -6.95
CA LEU A 93 -2.55 2.74 -5.93
C LEU A 93 -3.03 4.16 -6.23
N ARG A 94 -3.58 4.83 -5.22
CA ARG A 94 -3.94 6.24 -5.24
C ARG A 94 -3.04 7.01 -4.28
N PHE A 95 -2.63 8.20 -4.69
CA PHE A 95 -1.95 9.16 -3.83
C PHE A 95 -2.99 10.14 -3.29
N ASP A 96 -3.21 10.11 -1.97
CA ASP A 96 -4.25 10.89 -1.31
C ASP A 96 -3.76 12.27 -0.84
N GLY A 97 -2.43 12.47 -0.81
CA GLY A 97 -1.79 13.72 -0.43
C GLY A 97 -0.62 13.49 0.53
N ASP A 98 -0.12 14.56 1.14
CA ASP A 98 0.89 14.46 2.19
C ASP A 98 0.32 13.74 3.43
N TYR A 99 1.15 12.94 4.11
CA TYR A 99 0.79 12.24 5.35
C TYR A 99 0.84 13.15 6.59
#